data_AF-A0A7S0EV01-F1
#
_entry.id   AF-A0A7S0EV01-F1
#
_cell.length_a   1.000
_cell.length_b   1.000
_cell.length_c   1.000
_cell.angle_alpha   90.00
_cell.angle_beta   90.00
_cell.angle_gamma   90.00
#
_symmetry.space_group_name_H-M   'P 1'
#
loop_
_entity.id
_entity.type
_entity.pdbx_description
1 polymer ?
#
loop_
_entity_poly.entity_id
_entity_poly.type
_entity_poly.pdbx_seq_one_letter_code
_entity_poly.pdbx_strand_id
1 'polypeptide(L)'
;AYARSTSAHAPKMLLVAPPLTWLAARSAARAASPCCCVDPRSLRPPLDYTSQFAKDSGPIEVTPIGWISSPYKERFGTPRQPTVDEQVSGGKLQQGEIVLAPDVSTLALRGLAGFDYCWVICYMHLNTGWRPLITPPRGPKKK
;
A
#
# COMPACT_ATOMS: atom_id res chain seq x y z
N ALA A 1 -24.45 -52.68 24.22
CA ALA A 1 -25.79 -52.74 24.82
C ALA A 1 -26.04 -51.48 25.62
N TYR A 2 -26.85 -50.54 25.10
CA TYR A 2 -27.84 -49.78 25.85
C TYR A 2 -28.68 -48.98 24.85
N ALA A 3 -29.92 -49.41 24.68
CA ALA A 3 -30.97 -48.69 23.97
C ALA A 3 -31.78 -47.86 24.98
N ARG A 4 -32.30 -46.72 24.52
CA ARG A 4 -33.58 -46.06 24.86
C ARG A 4 -33.51 -44.61 24.34
N SER A 5 -34.20 -44.23 23.26
CA SER A 5 -35.65 -43.92 23.19
C SER A 5 -36.14 -43.05 24.35
N THR A 6 -36.50 -41.79 24.08
CA THR A 6 -37.90 -41.34 24.12
C THR A 6 -38.03 -39.82 23.90
N SER A 7 -39.10 -39.50 23.17
CA SER A 7 -40.02 -38.38 23.32
C SER A 7 -39.56 -36.93 23.14
N ALA A 8 -39.85 -36.45 21.93
CA ALA A 8 -40.36 -35.12 21.60
C ALA A 8 -41.13 -34.42 22.73
N HIS A 9 -40.93 -33.10 22.87
CA HIS A 9 -41.96 -32.11 23.26
C HIS A 9 -41.54 -30.74 22.69
N ALA A 10 -42.18 -30.32 21.61
CA ALA A 10 -42.05 -28.97 21.05
C ALA A 10 -43.14 -28.07 21.65
N PRO A 11 -42.83 -26.89 22.19
CA PRO A 11 -43.86 -25.96 22.63
C PRO A 11 -44.50 -25.27 21.41
N LYS A 12 -45.82 -25.46 21.29
CA LYS A 12 -46.70 -24.72 20.37
C LYS A 12 -46.72 -23.25 20.79
N MET A 13 -46.11 -22.37 20.00
CA MET A 13 -46.25 -20.93 20.15
C MET A 13 -47.31 -20.45 19.14
N LEU A 14 -48.49 -20.09 19.66
CA LEU A 14 -49.56 -19.48 18.88
C LEU A 14 -49.09 -18.11 18.37
N LEU A 15 -49.00 -17.96 17.04
CA LEU A 15 -48.95 -16.67 16.36
C LEU A 15 -50.35 -16.05 16.39
N VAL A 16 -50.50 -14.93 17.07
CA VAL A 16 -51.65 -14.02 16.92
C VAL A 16 -51.18 -12.86 16.04
N ALA A 17 -51.63 -12.84 14.79
CA ALA A 17 -51.41 -11.72 13.87
C ALA A 17 -52.42 -10.60 14.16
N PRO A 18 -52.01 -9.33 14.29
CA PRO A 18 -52.94 -8.22 14.40
C PRO A 18 -53.55 -7.85 13.03
N PRO A 19 -54.78 -7.27 13.04
CA PRO A 19 -55.56 -7.04 11.83
C PRO A 19 -55.01 -5.90 10.96
N LEU A 20 -55.01 -6.17 9.66
CA LEU A 20 -54.73 -5.24 8.57
C LEU A 20 -55.62 -3.98 8.69
N THR A 21 -55.01 -2.85 9.00
CA THR A 21 -55.62 -1.54 8.79
C THR A 21 -54.91 -0.86 7.62
N TRP A 22 -55.59 -0.88 6.49
CA TRP A 22 -55.29 -0.04 5.34
C TRP A 22 -55.74 1.38 5.66
N LEU A 23 -54.82 2.35 5.71
CA LEU A 23 -55.21 3.75 5.51
C LEU A 23 -54.16 4.52 4.72
N ALA A 24 -54.60 4.90 3.52
CA ALA A 24 -54.35 6.14 2.82
C ALA A 24 -52.89 6.61 2.59
N ALA A 25 -52.50 6.45 1.33
CA ALA A 25 -51.57 7.28 0.59
C ALA A 25 -51.47 8.73 1.09
N ARG A 26 -50.23 9.19 1.26
CA ARG A 26 -49.84 10.56 0.92
C ARG A 26 -48.61 10.48 0.02
N SER A 27 -48.87 10.66 -1.26
CA SER A 27 -47.85 11.03 -2.25
C SER A 27 -47.23 12.34 -1.78
N ALA A 28 -46.07 12.27 -1.14
CA ALA A 28 -45.24 13.43 -0.92
C ALA A 28 -44.74 13.88 -2.30
N ALA A 29 -45.23 15.04 -2.74
CA ALA A 29 -44.75 15.72 -3.92
C ALA A 29 -43.21 15.76 -3.89
N ARG A 30 -42.58 15.20 -4.92
CA ARG A 30 -41.16 15.46 -5.20
C ARG A 30 -41.05 16.94 -5.53
N ALA A 31 -40.67 17.75 -4.53
CA ALA A 31 -40.17 19.08 -4.78
C ALA A 31 -38.97 18.95 -5.73
N ALA A 32 -39.04 19.63 -6.87
CA ALA A 32 -37.91 19.75 -7.77
C ALA A 32 -36.80 20.52 -7.02
N SER A 33 -35.78 19.79 -6.57
CA SER A 33 -34.55 20.43 -6.08
C SER A 33 -33.97 21.24 -7.23
N PRO A 34 -33.60 22.51 -7.00
CA PRO A 34 -32.92 23.31 -8.00
C PRO A 34 -31.66 22.56 -8.45
N CYS A 35 -31.40 22.61 -9.75
CA CYS A 35 -30.21 22.04 -10.39
C CYS A 35 -28.96 22.78 -9.90
N CYS A 36 -28.57 22.51 -8.67
CA CYS A 36 -27.21 22.66 -8.21
C CYS A 36 -26.52 21.37 -8.65
N CYS A 37 -26.06 21.30 -9.90
CA CYS A 37 -25.13 20.26 -10.33
C CYS A 37 -23.77 20.49 -9.66
N VAL A 38 -23.75 20.46 -8.32
CA VAL A 38 -22.53 20.36 -7.53
C VAL A 38 -22.03 18.95 -7.77
N ASP A 39 -20.83 18.81 -8.35
CA ASP A 39 -20.20 17.51 -8.53
C ASP A 39 -20.18 16.81 -7.16
N PRO A 40 -20.77 15.62 -7.01
CA PRO A 40 -20.72 14.88 -5.74
C PRO A 40 -19.30 14.71 -5.19
N ARG A 41 -18.28 14.77 -6.04
CA ARG A 41 -16.86 14.74 -5.64
C ARG A 41 -16.42 15.99 -4.90
N SER A 42 -17.01 17.16 -5.16
CA SER A 42 -16.65 18.42 -4.50
C SER A 42 -17.25 18.55 -3.10
N LEU A 43 -18.20 17.69 -2.75
CA LEU A 43 -18.77 17.60 -1.40
C LEU A 43 -17.92 16.72 -0.47
N ARG A 44 -16.88 16.05 -0.97
CA ARG A 44 -16.00 15.24 -0.13
C ARG A 44 -15.18 16.18 0.76
N PRO A 45 -15.24 16.03 2.10
CA PRO A 45 -14.39 16.82 2.98
C PRO A 45 -12.92 16.56 2.64
N PRO A 46 -12.02 17.54 2.83
CA PRO A 46 -10.58 17.35 2.63
C PRO A 46 -10.09 16.14 3.43
N LEU A 47 -9.37 15.25 2.78
CA LEU A 47 -8.72 14.14 3.47
C LEU A 47 -7.50 14.68 4.23
N ASP A 48 -7.46 14.43 5.53
CA ASP A 48 -6.31 14.72 6.38
C ASP A 48 -5.49 13.46 6.58
N TYR A 49 -4.35 13.40 5.88
CA TYR A 49 -3.45 12.26 5.93
C TYR A 49 -2.33 12.41 6.97
N THR A 50 -2.32 13.49 7.76
CA THR A 50 -1.16 13.88 8.56
C THR A 50 -1.49 14.07 10.03
N SER A 51 -2.52 14.85 10.38
CA SER A 51 -2.83 15.20 11.77
C SER A 51 -3.74 14.20 12.49
N GLN A 52 -4.48 13.38 11.74
CA GLN A 52 -5.46 12.45 12.32
C GLN A 52 -4.86 11.13 12.82
N PHE A 53 -3.59 10.85 12.52
CA PHE A 53 -2.94 9.61 12.91
C PHE A 53 -2.06 9.79 14.16
N ALA A 54 -2.19 8.87 15.11
CA ALA A 54 -1.23 8.74 16.19
C ALA A 54 0.14 8.40 15.59
N LYS A 55 1.19 9.07 16.07
CA LYS A 55 2.57 8.77 15.65
C LYS A 55 3.03 7.51 16.35
N ASP A 56 2.84 6.37 15.70
CA ASP A 56 3.38 5.11 16.18
C ASP A 56 4.91 5.14 16.11
N SER A 57 5.56 4.95 17.24
CA SER A 57 7.03 4.94 17.38
C SER A 57 7.63 3.53 17.39
N GLY A 58 6.81 2.52 17.07
CA GLY A 58 7.22 1.12 17.03
C GLY A 58 8.17 0.80 15.86
N PRO A 59 8.87 -0.34 15.92
CA PRO A 59 9.72 -0.78 14.82
C PRO A 59 8.87 -1.09 13.57
N ILE A 60 9.40 -0.75 12.41
CA ILE A 60 8.80 -1.10 11.12
C ILE A 60 9.49 -2.37 10.62
N GLU A 61 8.71 -3.44 10.42
CA GLU A 61 9.18 -4.65 9.76
C GLU A 61 8.97 -4.51 8.25
N VAL A 62 10.00 -4.83 7.48
CA VAL A 62 9.97 -4.75 6.02
C VAL A 62 10.29 -6.10 5.41
N THR A 63 9.44 -6.54 4.49
CA THR A 63 9.68 -7.73 3.68
C THR A 63 10.13 -7.31 2.28
N PRO A 64 11.28 -7.78 1.79
CA PRO A 64 11.75 -7.41 0.46
C PRO A 64 10.82 -7.99 -0.61
N ILE A 65 10.46 -7.17 -1.61
CA ILE A 65 9.65 -7.58 -2.77
C ILE A 65 10.49 -8.09 -3.95
N GLY A 66 11.82 -8.12 -3.79
CA GLY A 66 12.77 -8.51 -4.83
C GLY A 66 14.21 -8.09 -4.53
N TRP A 67 15.08 -8.32 -5.50
CA TRP A 67 16.52 -8.06 -5.42
C TRP A 67 17.01 -7.27 -6.64
N ILE A 68 18.03 -6.46 -6.43
CA ILE A 68 18.72 -5.73 -7.51
C ILE A 68 19.93 -6.55 -7.95
N SER A 69 19.96 -6.93 -9.23
CA SER A 69 21.11 -7.56 -9.88
C SER A 69 21.86 -6.50 -10.68
N SER A 70 23.16 -6.36 -10.42
CA SER A 70 24.02 -5.44 -11.16
C SER A 70 25.41 -6.06 -11.38
N PRO A 71 26.21 -5.54 -12.34
CA PRO A 71 27.57 -6.00 -12.56
C PRO A 71 28.53 -5.56 -11.44
N TYR A 72 28.14 -4.61 -10.60
CA TYR A 72 28.97 -4.16 -9.48
C TYR A 72 28.95 -5.18 -8.34
N LYS A 73 30.12 -5.75 -8.02
CA LYS A 73 30.30 -6.73 -6.94
C LYS A 73 30.85 -6.14 -5.66
N GLU A 74 31.46 -4.95 -5.73
CA GLU A 74 32.13 -4.31 -4.60
C GLU A 74 31.57 -2.92 -4.30
N ARG A 75 31.59 -2.52 -3.03
CA ARG A 75 31.11 -1.21 -2.57
C ARG A 75 31.87 -0.05 -3.20
N PHE A 76 33.20 -0.17 -3.30
CA PHE A 76 34.05 0.88 -3.88
C PHE A 76 34.08 0.85 -5.41
N GLY A 77 33.71 -0.29 -6.02
CA GLY A 77 33.56 -0.42 -7.47
C GLY A 77 32.22 0.10 -8.00
N THR A 78 31.25 0.34 -7.11
CA THR A 78 29.95 0.91 -7.49
C THR A 78 30.06 2.44 -7.66
N PRO A 79 29.55 3.03 -8.75
CA PRO A 79 29.57 4.47 -8.94
C PRO A 79 28.80 5.19 -7.81
N ARG A 80 29.39 6.27 -7.28
CA ARG A 80 28.77 7.04 -6.18
C ARG A 80 27.50 7.77 -6.61
N GLN A 81 27.46 8.18 -7.88
CA GLN A 81 26.32 8.81 -8.54
C GLN A 81 26.35 8.33 -9.99
N PRO A 82 25.55 7.32 -10.36
CA PRO A 82 25.46 6.89 -11.75
C PRO A 82 24.79 7.99 -12.57
N THR A 83 25.42 8.41 -13.66
CA THR A 83 24.80 9.29 -14.66
C THR A 83 23.91 8.45 -15.56
N VAL A 84 22.79 9.03 -16.02
CA VAL A 84 21.88 8.38 -16.98
C VAL A 84 22.51 8.29 -18.38
N ASP A 85 23.51 9.15 -18.65
CA ASP A 85 24.22 9.25 -19.92
C ASP A 85 25.67 8.72 -19.82
N GLU A 86 26.24 8.31 -20.95
CA GLU A 86 27.57 7.69 -21.13
C GLU A 86 28.79 8.53 -20.69
N GLN A 87 28.59 9.60 -19.94
CA GLN A 87 29.65 10.53 -19.54
C GLN A 87 30.29 10.11 -18.22
N VAL A 88 30.94 8.94 -18.24
CA VAL A 88 32.08 8.67 -17.37
C VAL A 88 33.27 8.47 -18.30
N SER A 89 34.31 9.28 -18.14
CA SER A 89 35.58 9.14 -18.85
C SER A 89 36.13 7.72 -18.67
N GLY A 90 35.81 6.82 -19.62
CA GLY A 90 36.21 5.41 -19.63
C GLY A 90 35.17 4.36 -19.22
N GLY A 91 33.90 4.69 -18.97
CA GLY A 91 32.90 3.74 -18.43
C GLY A 91 31.60 3.67 -19.21
N LYS A 92 31.37 2.57 -19.94
CA LYS A 92 30.08 2.27 -20.58
C LYS A 92 28.94 2.20 -19.54
N LEU A 93 27.75 2.65 -19.94
CA LEU A 93 26.52 2.40 -19.19
C LEU A 93 26.39 0.90 -18.89
N GLN A 94 26.15 0.57 -17.63
CA GLN A 94 25.95 -0.81 -17.18
C GLN A 94 24.47 -1.05 -16.92
N GLN A 95 23.92 -2.11 -17.50
CA GLN A 95 22.54 -2.50 -17.24
C GLN A 95 22.43 -3.20 -15.88
N GLY A 96 21.35 -2.91 -15.17
CA GLY A 96 20.95 -3.60 -13.95
C GLY A 96 19.51 -4.06 -14.05
N GLU A 97 19.15 -5.07 -13.26
CA GLU A 97 17.83 -5.71 -13.27
C GLU A 97 17.25 -5.72 -11.86
N ILE A 98 15.92 -5.59 -11.77
CA ILE A 98 15.16 -5.80 -10.53
C ILE A 98 14.43 -7.13 -10.67
N VAL A 99 14.85 -8.12 -9.89
CA VAL A 99 14.26 -9.46 -9.88
C VAL A 99 13.23 -9.51 -8.77
N LEU A 100 11.95 -9.63 -9.13
CA LEU A 100 10.87 -9.74 -8.14
C LEU A 100 10.91 -11.08 -7.40
N ALA A 101 10.49 -11.06 -6.15
CA ALA A 101 10.34 -12.28 -5.37
C ALA A 101 9.21 -13.17 -5.95
N PRO A 102 9.31 -14.51 -5.85
CA PRO A 102 8.36 -15.42 -6.51
C PRO A 102 6.90 -15.28 -6.08
N ASP A 103 6.68 -14.78 -4.86
CA ASP A 103 5.39 -14.53 -4.24
C ASP A 103 4.77 -13.18 -4.64
N VAL A 104 5.54 -12.30 -5.28
CA VAL A 104 5.07 -11.00 -5.75
C VAL A 104 4.36 -11.16 -7.09
N SER A 105 3.06 -10.86 -7.11
CA SER A 105 2.26 -10.90 -8.34
C SER A 105 2.76 -9.87 -9.36
N THR A 106 2.88 -10.29 -10.63
CA THR A 106 3.21 -9.39 -11.74
C THR A 106 2.17 -8.31 -11.98
N LEU A 107 0.96 -8.46 -11.43
CA LEU A 107 -0.06 -7.41 -11.43
C LEU A 107 0.41 -6.14 -10.70
N ALA A 108 1.37 -6.24 -9.77
CA ALA A 108 1.96 -5.09 -9.09
C ALA A 108 2.71 -4.15 -10.06
N LEU A 109 3.10 -4.63 -11.25
CA LEU A 109 3.75 -3.84 -12.29
C LEU A 109 2.76 -3.24 -13.30
N ARG A 110 1.46 -3.50 -13.14
CA ARG A 110 0.45 -3.00 -14.07
C ARG A 110 0.44 -1.47 -14.05
N GLY A 111 0.59 -0.88 -15.25
CA GLY A 111 0.63 0.56 -15.41
C GLY A 111 2.03 1.16 -15.32
N LEU A 112 3.08 0.36 -15.08
CA LEU A 112 4.46 0.85 -15.16
C LEU A 112 4.94 1.01 -16.63
N ALA A 113 4.31 0.31 -17.57
CA ALA A 113 4.60 0.44 -18.99
C ALA A 113 4.29 1.86 -19.49
N GLY A 114 5.28 2.49 -20.14
CA GLY A 114 5.19 3.86 -20.66
C GLY A 114 5.83 4.94 -19.78
N PHE A 115 6.35 4.58 -18.61
CA PHE A 115 7.19 5.47 -17.81
C PHE A 115 8.67 5.24 -18.14
N ASP A 116 9.41 6.32 -18.37
CA ASP A 116 10.86 6.27 -18.60
C ASP A 116 11.65 6.09 -17.29
N TYR A 117 11.05 6.52 -16.17
CA TYR A 117 11.70 6.54 -14.86
C TYR A 117 10.76 6.05 -13.76
N CYS A 118 11.32 5.36 -12.77
CA CYS A 118 10.64 4.97 -11.55
C CYS A 118 11.53 5.20 -10.33
N TRP A 119 10.91 5.34 -9.17
CA TRP A 119 11.62 5.38 -7.90
C TRP A 119 11.82 3.97 -7.38
N VAL A 120 13.06 3.67 -6.98
CA VAL A 120 13.42 2.39 -6.37
C VAL A 120 13.89 2.67 -4.95
N ILE A 121 13.18 2.10 -3.98
CA ILE A 121 13.59 2.12 -2.58
C ILE A 121 14.25 0.78 -2.29
N CYS A 122 15.51 0.81 -1.87
CA CYS A 122 16.29 -0.40 -1.62
C CYS A 122 16.93 -0.39 -0.23
N TYR A 123 17.08 -1.59 0.32
CA TYR A 123 17.77 -1.79 1.59
C TYR A 123 19.26 -2.03 1.36
N MET A 124 20.11 -1.14 1.89
CA MET A 124 21.56 -1.25 1.80
C MET A 124 22.09 -2.26 2.83
N HIS A 125 21.85 -3.54 2.56
CA HIS A 125 22.04 -4.67 3.49
C HIS A 125 23.44 -4.85 4.09
N LEU A 126 24.49 -4.32 3.44
CA LEU A 126 25.86 -4.34 3.96
C LEU A 126 26.18 -3.21 4.96
N ASN A 127 25.28 -2.23 5.12
CA ASN A 127 25.43 -1.18 6.11
C ASN A 127 24.95 -1.70 7.46
N THR A 128 25.88 -1.96 8.37
CA THR A 128 25.58 -2.41 9.73
C THR A 128 25.54 -1.24 10.71
N GLY A 129 24.50 -1.21 11.53
CA GLY A 129 24.32 -0.22 12.59
C GLY A 129 24.01 1.20 12.10
N TRP A 130 23.70 2.06 13.06
CA TRP A 130 23.45 3.48 12.82
C TRP A 130 24.69 4.32 13.11
N ARG A 131 25.05 5.22 12.19
CA ARG A 131 26.14 6.19 12.38
C ARG A 131 25.59 7.60 12.20
N PRO A 132 25.53 8.43 13.25
CA PRO A 132 24.91 9.76 13.17
C PRO A 132 25.75 10.77 12.36
N LEU A 133 27.03 10.48 12.13
CA LEU A 133 27.94 11.35 11.39
C LEU A 133 28.48 10.65 10.15
N ILE A 134 28.49 11.40 9.04
CA ILE A 134 29.13 10.99 7.78
C ILE A 134 30.55 11.55 7.69
N THR A 135 31.46 10.80 7.07
CA THR A 135 32.78 11.32 6.69
C THR A 135 32.71 11.83 5.26
N PRO A 136 32.86 13.13 5.00
CA PRO A 136 32.78 13.67 3.65
C PRO A 136 33.97 13.18 2.81
N PRO A 137 33.77 12.93 1.51
CA PRO A 137 34.76 12.29 0.64
C PRO A 137 36.04 13.12 0.42
N ARG A 138 36.02 14.43 0.69
CA ARG A 138 37.16 15.35 0.56
C ARG A 138 37.53 16.02 1.90
N GLY A 139 37.12 15.45 3.03
CA GLY A 139 37.42 16.01 4.36
C GLY A 139 38.82 15.68 4.85
N PRO A 140 39.36 16.43 5.82
CA PRO A 140 40.61 16.05 6.49
C PRO A 140 40.45 14.67 7.13
N LYS A 141 41.40 13.77 6.89
CA LYS A 141 41.45 12.47 7.58
C LYS A 141 41.59 12.77 9.07
N LYS A 142 40.57 12.45 9.88
CA LYS A 142 40.74 12.41 11.33
C LYS A 142 41.79 11.33 11.62
N LYS A 143 42.90 11.74 12.23
CA LYS A 143 43.94 10.84 12.75
C LYS A 143 43.37 10.00 13.88
#